data_AF-A0A517WGP7-F1
#
_entry.id   AF-A0A517WGP7-F1
#
_cell.length_a   1.000
_cell.length_b   1.000
_cell.length_c   1.000
_cell.angle_alpha   90.00
_cell.angle_beta   90.00
_cell.angle_gamma   90.00
#
_symmetry.space_group_name_H-M   'P 1'
#
loop_
_entity.id
_entity.type
_entity.pdbx_description
1 polymer ?
#
loop_
_entity_poly.entity_id
_entity_poly.type
_entity_poly.pdbx_seq_one_letter_code
_entity_poly.pdbx_strand_id
1 'polypeptide(L)'
;MLLKLRRVLKSKKGQGLVEYGILVGGVALVTLAAVAILGHKTNDLVATVAGALPGAHADDNAPIVSGKIVTTTQNASGNIVLDVSGAGSFSSNLGITGVDNLVVEP
;
A
#
# COMPACT_ATOMS: atom_id res chain seq x y z
N MET A 1 -43.03 16.80 -28.85
CA MET A 1 -41.85 15.99 -28.46
C MET A 1 -41.09 16.56 -27.26
N LEU A 2 -40.92 17.90 -27.16
CA LEU A 2 -40.22 18.59 -26.05
C LEU A 2 -40.74 18.30 -24.62
N LEU A 3 -42.05 18.05 -24.44
CA LEU A 3 -42.65 17.75 -23.14
C LEU A 3 -42.24 16.38 -22.56
N LYS A 4 -41.95 15.39 -23.41
CA LYS A 4 -41.47 14.07 -22.95
C LYS A 4 -40.03 14.16 -22.43
N LEU A 5 -39.18 14.99 -23.04
CA LEU A 5 -37.79 15.20 -22.65
C LEU A 5 -37.68 15.86 -21.27
N ARG A 6 -38.53 16.86 -20.98
CA ARG A 6 -38.64 17.47 -19.64
C ARG A 6 -39.03 16.49 -18.54
N ARG A 7 -39.81 15.45 -18.86
CA ARG A 7 -40.28 14.45 -17.87
C ARG A 7 -39.20 13.43 -17.53
N VAL A 8 -38.32 13.09 -18.47
CA VAL A 8 -37.15 12.23 -18.23
C VAL A 8 -36.13 12.93 -17.33
N LEU A 9 -35.84 14.21 -17.58
CA LEU A 9 -34.94 15.02 -16.75
C LEU A 9 -35.48 15.30 -15.33
N LYS A 10 -36.81 15.27 -15.13
CA LYS A 10 -37.46 15.45 -13.83
C LYS A 10 -37.74 14.12 -13.11
N SER A 11 -37.39 12.99 -13.71
CA SER A 11 -37.61 11.66 -13.14
C SER A 11 -36.55 11.37 -12.08
N LYS A 12 -36.96 11.26 -10.81
CA LYS A 12 -36.11 10.83 -9.67
C LYS A 12 -36.01 9.31 -9.52
N LYS A 13 -36.59 8.52 -10.44
CA LYS A 13 -36.49 7.06 -10.40
C LYS A 13 -35.02 6.66 -10.55
N GLY A 14 -34.47 6.02 -9.53
CA GLY A 14 -33.06 5.61 -9.47
C GLY A 14 -32.13 6.57 -8.72
N GLN A 15 -32.59 7.77 -8.32
CA GLN A 15 -31.78 8.72 -7.55
C GLN A 15 -31.27 8.09 -6.25
N GLY A 16 -32.14 7.39 -5.51
CA GLY A 16 -31.74 6.72 -4.27
C GLY A 16 -30.71 5.61 -4.49
N LEU A 17 -30.79 4.86 -5.60
CA LEU A 17 -29.80 3.81 -5.93
C LEU A 17 -28.42 4.43 -6.15
N VAL A 18 -28.35 5.56 -6.86
CA VAL A 18 -27.10 6.30 -7.09
C VAL A 18 -26.55 6.90 -5.79
N GLU A 19 -27.40 7.46 -4.93
CA GLU A 19 -26.98 8.01 -3.63
C GLU A 19 -26.36 6.94 -2.73
N TYR A 20 -27.03 5.79 -2.58
CA TYR A 20 -26.48 4.68 -1.79
C TYR A 20 -25.20 4.10 -2.43
N GLY A 21 -25.13 4.02 -3.75
CA GLY A 21 -23.93 3.57 -4.46
C GLY A 21 -22.72 4.48 -4.21
N ILE A 22 -22.91 5.80 -4.27
CA ILE A 22 -21.84 6.78 -4.00
C ILE A 22 -21.45 6.76 -2.52
N LEU A 23 -22.41 6.64 -1.60
CA LEU A 23 -22.11 6.54 -0.16
C LEU A 23 -21.28 5.29 0.16
N VAL A 24 -21.67 4.12 -0.37
CA VAL A 24 -20.92 2.87 -0.16
C VAL A 24 -19.52 2.97 -0.76
N GLY A 25 -19.39 3.50 -1.98
CA GLY A 25 -18.09 3.73 -2.61
C GLY A 25 -17.19 4.68 -1.82
N GLY A 26 -17.75 5.76 -1.29
CA GLY A 26 -17.04 6.73 -0.46
C GLY A 26 -16.51 6.13 0.83
N VAL A 27 -17.35 5.38 1.56
CA VAL A 27 -16.92 4.68 2.78
C VAL A 27 -15.81 3.66 2.48
N ALA A 28 -15.97 2.88 1.42
CA ALA A 28 -14.97 1.89 1.02
C ALA A 28 -13.60 2.53 0.68
N LEU A 29 -13.59 3.68 0.00
CA LEU A 29 -12.36 4.39 -0.32
C LEU A 29 -11.65 4.93 0.93
N VAL A 30 -12.42 5.51 1.86
CA VAL A 30 -11.87 6.03 3.12
C VAL A 30 -11.31 4.90 3.99
N THR A 31 -12.01 3.78 4.11
CA THR A 31 -11.52 2.63 4.89
C THR A 31 -10.28 2.00 4.26
N LEU A 32 -10.22 1.90 2.93
CA LEU A 32 -9.03 1.41 2.23
C LEU A 32 -7.81 2.30 2.50
N ALA A 33 -7.96 3.63 2.42
CA ALA A 33 -6.88 4.57 2.73
C ALA A 33 -6.44 4.47 4.20
N ALA A 34 -7.40 4.34 5.13
CA ALA A 34 -7.12 4.18 6.55
C ALA A 34 -6.32 2.90 6.83
N VAL A 35 -6.70 1.76 6.22
CA VAL A 35 -6.00 0.48 6.39
C VAL A 35 -4.58 0.54 5.82
N ALA A 36 -4.40 1.17 4.64
CA ALA A 36 -3.08 1.32 4.03
C ALA A 36 -2.11 2.11 4.92
N ILE A 37 -2.57 3.20 5.55
CA ILE A 37 -1.74 4.00 6.46
C ILE A 37 -1.52 3.28 7.80
N LEU A 38 -2.58 2.67 8.35
CA LEU A 38 -2.52 2.02 9.65
C LEU A 38 -1.57 0.80 9.63
N GLY A 39 -1.52 0.05 8.53
CA GLY A 39 -0.65 -1.11 8.40
C GLY A 39 0.83 -0.80 8.66
N HIS A 40 1.35 0.30 8.10
CA HIS A 40 2.72 0.75 8.35
C HIS A 40 2.93 1.12 9.83
N LYS A 41 1.99 1.87 10.43
CA LYS A 41 2.10 2.28 11.84
C LYS A 41 2.04 1.11 12.81
N THR A 42 1.20 0.12 12.54
CA THR A 42 1.14 -1.10 13.35
C THR A 42 2.44 -1.89 13.25
N ASN A 43 3.03 -1.98 12.05
CA ASN A 43 4.35 -2.61 11.88
C ASN A 43 5.42 -1.89 12.71
N ASP A 44 5.46 -0.56 12.68
CA ASP A 44 6.45 0.23 13.43
C ASP A 44 6.31 0.04 14.94
N LEU A 45 5.07 -0.04 15.46
CA LEU A 45 4.83 -0.35 16.86
C LEU A 45 5.33 -1.75 17.25
N VAL A 46 5.03 -2.76 16.43
CA VAL A 46 5.49 -4.14 16.68
C VAL A 46 7.02 -4.22 16.61
N ALA A 47 7.63 -3.58 15.62
CA ALA A 47 9.08 -3.51 15.46
C ALA A 47 9.76 -2.83 16.67
N THR A 48 9.16 -1.75 17.19
CA THR A 48 9.65 -1.05 18.39
C THR A 48 9.62 -1.95 19.62
N VAL A 49 8.51 -2.68 19.81
CA VAL A 49 8.39 -3.62 20.94
C VAL A 49 9.36 -4.79 20.79
N ALA A 50 9.52 -5.34 19.58
CA ALA A 50 10.47 -6.41 19.32
C ALA A 50 11.92 -5.97 19.58
N GLY A 51 12.29 -4.74 19.21
CA GLY A 51 13.61 -4.18 19.54
C GLY A 51 13.83 -3.97 21.04
N ALA A 52 12.76 -3.66 21.80
CA ALA A 52 12.83 -3.46 23.24
C ALA A 52 12.83 -4.79 24.04
N LEU A 53 12.31 -5.88 23.45
CA LEU A 53 12.19 -7.20 24.07
C LEU A 53 12.88 -8.25 23.20
N PRO A 54 14.22 -8.34 23.25
CA PRO A 54 14.96 -9.22 22.36
C PRO A 54 14.67 -10.70 22.64
N GLY A 55 14.64 -11.48 21.56
CA GLY A 55 14.42 -12.93 21.60
C GLY A 55 15.58 -13.71 22.22
N ALA A 56 15.36 -15.00 22.45
CA ALA A 56 16.35 -15.86 23.09
C ALA A 56 17.55 -16.17 22.19
N HIS A 57 17.37 -16.09 20.87
CA HIS A 57 18.42 -16.31 19.87
C HIS A 57 18.66 -15.05 19.05
N ALA A 58 19.90 -14.90 18.57
CA ALA A 58 20.29 -13.77 17.72
C ALA A 58 19.44 -13.68 16.44
N ASP A 59 19.01 -14.83 15.91
CA ASP A 59 18.19 -14.94 14.70
C ASP A 59 16.75 -14.41 14.93
N ASP A 60 16.26 -14.42 16.16
CA ASP A 60 14.93 -13.91 16.52
C ASP A 60 14.88 -12.37 16.54
N ASN A 61 16.04 -11.72 16.56
CA ASN A 61 16.19 -10.28 16.69
C ASN A 61 16.38 -9.56 15.35
N ALA A 62 16.01 -10.23 14.25
CA ALA A 62 16.05 -9.67 12.92
C ALA A 62 15.06 -8.48 12.79
N PRO A 63 15.36 -7.49 11.93
CA PRO A 63 14.45 -6.36 11.70
C PRO A 63 13.07 -6.82 11.22
N ILE A 64 12.01 -6.34 11.88
CA ILE A 64 10.64 -6.50 11.39
C ILE A 64 10.37 -5.43 10.34
N VAL A 65 10.28 -5.85 9.07
CA VAL A 65 10.08 -4.93 7.94
C VAL A 65 8.65 -5.08 7.41
N SER A 66 7.96 -3.96 7.25
CA SER A 66 6.68 -3.94 6.55
C SER A 66 6.91 -4.29 5.08
N GLY A 67 6.32 -5.39 4.62
CA GLY A 67 6.49 -5.88 3.26
C GLY A 67 5.94 -4.89 2.23
N LYS A 68 6.83 -4.17 1.54
CA LYS A 68 6.51 -3.48 0.29
C LYS A 68 6.63 -4.52 -0.83
N ILE A 69 5.60 -4.68 -1.67
CA ILE A 69 5.66 -5.59 -2.83
C ILE A 69 6.84 -5.24 -3.75
N VAL A 70 7.21 -3.96 -3.80
CA VAL A 70 8.36 -3.45 -4.54
C VAL A 70 9.19 -2.54 -3.65
N THR A 71 10.23 -3.04 -2.97
CA THR A 71 11.10 -2.20 -2.12
C THR A 71 11.90 -1.26 -3.02
N THR A 72 11.85 0.04 -2.71
CA THR A 72 12.55 1.07 -3.48
C THR A 72 13.33 1.96 -2.55
N THR A 73 14.51 2.38 -2.95
CA THR A 73 15.34 3.34 -2.23
C THR A 73 15.62 4.56 -3.11
N GLN A 74 16.02 5.67 -2.49
CA GLN A 74 16.52 6.82 -3.23
C GLN A 74 18.04 6.69 -3.34
N ASN A 75 18.58 6.80 -4.55
CA ASN A 75 20.02 6.87 -4.72
C ASN A 75 20.58 8.25 -4.32
N ALA A 76 21.90 8.43 -4.40
CA ALA A 76 22.56 9.69 -4.05
C ALA A 76 22.10 10.90 -4.91
N SER A 77 21.51 10.65 -6.07
CA SER A 77 20.97 11.67 -6.99
C SER A 77 19.49 11.96 -6.75
N GLY A 78 18.86 11.31 -5.77
CA GLY A 78 17.44 11.47 -5.42
C GLY A 78 16.48 10.68 -6.30
N ASN A 79 16.96 9.75 -7.13
CA ASN A 79 16.07 8.97 -7.99
C ASN A 79 15.57 7.66 -7.34
N ILE A 80 14.33 7.38 -7.72
CA ILE A 80 13.48 6.18 -7.70
C ILE A 80 14.10 4.79 -7.96
N VAL A 81 15.08 4.26 -7.23
CA VAL A 81 15.66 2.93 -7.58
C VAL A 81 15.06 1.77 -6.78
N LEU A 82 15.15 0.56 -7.33
CA LEU A 82 14.82 -0.68 -6.60
C LEU A 82 15.84 -0.92 -5.47
N ASP A 83 15.35 -1.23 -4.28
CA ASP A 83 16.20 -1.63 -3.17
C ASP A 83 16.45 -3.14 -3.22
N VAL A 84 17.70 -3.47 -3.51
CA VAL A 84 18.20 -4.83 -3.72
C VAL A 84 19.05 -5.35 -2.55
N SER A 85 19.34 -4.50 -1.55
CA SER A 85 20.30 -4.80 -0.48
C SER A 85 19.78 -4.56 0.95
N GLY A 86 18.75 -3.73 1.11
CA GLY A 86 18.15 -3.46 2.42
C GLY A 86 17.41 -4.67 3.01
N ALA A 87 17.20 -4.65 4.33
CA ALA A 87 16.32 -5.62 4.98
C ALA A 87 14.90 -5.48 4.39
N GLY A 88 14.31 -6.61 3.94
CA GLY A 88 13.04 -6.58 3.22
C GLY A 88 13.15 -6.20 1.74
N SER A 89 14.34 -6.20 1.15
CA SER A 89 14.56 -6.09 -0.30
C SER A 89 14.00 -7.29 -1.06
N PHE A 90 13.83 -7.14 -2.38
CA PHE A 90 13.34 -8.21 -3.25
C PHE A 90 14.19 -9.48 -3.19
N SER A 91 15.52 -9.33 -3.20
CA SER A 91 16.47 -10.43 -3.10
C SER A 91 16.31 -11.20 -1.80
N SER A 92 16.16 -10.47 -0.68
CA SER A 92 16.01 -11.04 0.66
C SER A 92 14.66 -11.72 0.87
N ASN A 93 13.56 -11.12 0.39
CA ASN A 93 12.22 -11.65 0.60
C ASN A 93 11.90 -12.86 -0.28
N LEU A 94 12.42 -12.90 -1.51
CA LEU A 94 12.12 -13.96 -2.48
C LEU A 94 13.25 -14.97 -2.64
N GLY A 95 14.42 -14.75 -2.02
CA GLY A 95 15.59 -15.60 -2.14
C GLY A 95 16.21 -15.62 -3.55
N ILE A 96 15.89 -14.61 -4.37
CA ILE A 96 16.38 -14.50 -5.75
C ILE A 96 17.70 -13.72 -5.73
N THR A 97 18.79 -14.40 -6.05
CA THR A 97 20.12 -13.80 -6.17
C THR A 97 20.32 -13.19 -7.56
N GLY A 98 21.08 -12.08 -7.64
CA GLY A 98 21.43 -11.44 -8.93
C GLY A 98 20.39 -10.47 -9.51
N VAL A 99 19.40 -10.04 -8.72
CA VAL A 99 18.43 -9.00 -9.12
C VAL A 99 19.09 -7.64 -9.34
N ASP A 100 20.28 -7.41 -8.79
CA ASP A 100 21.10 -6.21 -9.00
C ASP A 100 21.43 -5.99 -10.49
N ASN A 101 21.54 -7.09 -11.26
CA ASN A 101 21.84 -7.05 -12.70
C ASN A 101 20.58 -6.91 -13.57
N LEU A 102 19.38 -7.00 -12.99
CA LEU A 102 18.12 -6.84 -13.73
C LEU A 102 17.69 -5.37 -13.82
N VAL A 103 18.29 -4.50 -13.01
CA VAL A 103 18.01 -3.06 -12.95
C VAL A 103 19.26 -2.30 -13.37
N VAL A 104 19.51 -2.27 -14.69
CA VAL A 104 20.52 -1.38 -15.27
C VAL A 104 19.78 -0.16 -15.80
N GLU A 105 19.69 0.89 -15.00
CA GLU A 105 19.41 2.22 -15.54
C GLU A 105 20.71 2.74 -16.20
N PRO A 106 20.67 3.22 -17.46
CA PRO A 106 21.80 3.91 -18.08
C PRO A 106 22.12 5.24 -17.38
#